data_AF-A0A1H1Q0J6-F1
#
_entry.id   AF-A0A1H1Q0J6-F1
#
_cell.length_a   1.000
_cell.length_b   1.000
_cell.length_c   1.000
_cell.angle_alpha   90.00
_cell.angle_beta   90.00
_cell.angle_gamma   90.00
#
_symmetry.space_group_name_H-M   'P 1'
#
loop_
_entity.id
_entity.type
_entity.pdbx_description
1 polymer ?
#
loop_
_entity_poly.entity_id
_entity_poly.type
_entity_poly.pdbx_seq_one_letter_code
_entity_poly.pdbx_strand_id
1 'polypeptide(L)'
;MATLLGETWTGADGGAWPAAWQPQAEQSGTATLQGSAGRLVTRTGVTTAARQQTVGSLTGGDYDITVTITVPGGQAGFSIGIAWRADGTSDPAAGPGSRMFPLNGHSLRLDTNGSSYFYRHNNGSLTDINTTPASIGSWLGTGARRVRVQQVGTALRLKVWPASVAEPAIWALEATDPGAWTSGGKVSLGVGAGFNNAAPSTTSTAVFDDLVVAGGATDTPSPTPTATATPTPTASPTPTATTTTTSPPPPTIGTRRNWALMSAADQQAVISGLQRAKTSGAYDNLTRLHQQAMLGTASDWHGRAIFLPVHRWFLRQLETAMGVAMPYWDWVNRPFPTGLGGDGTAAQNYRVTSGPFASWVSVLYNSGSGTFSTRAGIIRRFGSAATSLPTAAQLTNVLNQTVYDASPWDYRAAGIRNWLEGSIGSQTPAMHNRVHEWVGGDMRMGTSPNDPVFWFHHANVDRIWAGWQTRRGVSTYAGPAGQGANDPMPLTGGVTPAQMFPLPAYDQLP
;
A
#
# COMPACT_ATOMS: atom_id res chain seq x y z
N MET A 1 0.17 14.39 11.65
CA MET A 1 0.43 14.86 10.28
C MET A 1 -0.87 14.93 9.50
N ALA A 2 -1.16 16.05 8.83
CA ALA A 2 -2.31 16.21 7.93
C ALA A 2 -1.82 16.18 6.47
N THR A 3 -2.51 15.47 5.57
CA THR A 3 -2.14 15.47 4.15
C THR A 3 -2.42 16.85 3.55
N LEU A 4 -1.38 17.50 3.02
CA LEU A 4 -1.46 18.81 2.36
C LEU A 4 -1.63 18.67 0.84
N LEU A 5 -1.07 17.60 0.26
CA LEU A 5 -1.18 17.27 -1.16
C LEU A 5 -1.09 15.75 -1.31
N GLY A 6 -1.98 15.18 -2.13
CA GLY A 6 -1.82 13.85 -2.70
C GLY A 6 -1.86 13.98 -4.21
N GLU A 7 -1.14 13.13 -4.93
CA GLU A 7 -1.18 13.12 -6.38
C GLU A 7 -2.55 12.71 -6.92
N THR A 8 -2.92 13.28 -8.07
CA THR A 8 -4.13 12.94 -8.81
C THR A 8 -3.79 12.76 -10.28
N TRP A 9 -2.64 12.14 -10.57
CA TRP A 9 -2.11 11.97 -11.93
C TRP A 9 -2.95 10.95 -12.72
N THR A 10 -4.14 11.38 -13.14
CA THR A 10 -5.10 10.59 -13.92
C THR A 10 -5.33 11.24 -15.28
N GLY A 11 -5.24 10.47 -16.36
CA GLY A 11 -5.47 10.95 -17.72
C GLY A 11 -4.84 10.04 -18.76
N ALA A 12 -4.91 10.46 -20.03
CA ALA A 12 -4.26 9.74 -21.11
C ALA A 12 -2.75 10.00 -21.14
N ASP A 13 -1.97 8.99 -21.54
CA ASP A 13 -0.54 9.10 -21.77
C ASP A 13 -0.21 10.27 -22.71
N GLY A 14 0.77 11.07 -22.34
CA GLY A 14 1.13 12.30 -23.07
C GLY A 14 0.27 13.51 -22.73
N GLY A 15 -0.82 13.35 -21.97
CA GLY A 15 -1.64 14.45 -21.46
C GLY A 15 -0.90 15.33 -20.46
N ALA A 16 -1.39 16.55 -20.22
CA ALA A 16 -0.83 17.47 -19.24
C ALA A 16 -1.03 16.97 -17.79
N TRP A 17 -0.16 17.40 -16.88
CA TRP A 17 -0.38 17.18 -15.45
C TRP A 17 -1.68 17.88 -14.98
N PRO A 18 -2.32 17.40 -13.90
CA PRO A 18 -3.54 17.99 -13.37
C PRO A 18 -3.38 19.47 -13.01
N ALA A 19 -4.48 20.22 -13.04
CA ALA A 19 -4.50 21.67 -12.80
C ALA A 19 -3.97 22.13 -11.42
N ALA A 20 -3.75 21.21 -10.47
CA ALA A 20 -3.04 21.49 -9.22
C ALA A 20 -1.54 21.77 -9.44
N TRP A 21 -1.01 21.43 -10.61
CA TRP A 21 0.38 21.60 -11.02
C TRP A 21 0.49 22.60 -12.16
N GLN A 22 1.59 23.32 -12.17
CA GLN A 22 1.93 24.25 -13.24
C GLN A 22 3.42 24.19 -13.56
N PRO A 23 3.78 24.44 -14.84
CA PRO A 23 5.16 24.70 -15.18
C PRO A 23 5.63 26.00 -14.52
N GLN A 24 6.94 26.09 -14.35
CA GLN A 24 7.64 27.31 -14.01
C GLN A 24 8.01 28.05 -15.30
N ALA A 25 8.18 29.37 -15.20
CA ALA A 25 8.41 30.27 -16.33
C ALA A 25 9.64 29.92 -17.20
N GLU A 26 10.60 29.12 -16.70
CA GLU A 26 11.85 28.79 -17.39
C GLU A 26 12.08 27.28 -17.54
N GLN A 27 11.21 26.60 -18.29
CA GLN A 27 11.34 25.18 -18.58
C GLN A 27 11.85 24.90 -19.99
N SER A 28 12.75 23.94 -20.11
CA SER A 28 13.16 23.40 -21.40
C SER A 28 12.96 21.89 -21.45
N GLY A 29 11.89 21.42 -20.84
CA GLY A 29 11.48 20.03 -20.85
C GLY A 29 9.99 19.89 -21.11
N THR A 30 9.48 18.68 -20.91
CA THR A 30 8.05 18.37 -20.92
C THR A 30 7.62 17.75 -19.60
N ALA A 31 6.37 17.99 -19.25
CA ALA A 31 5.69 17.36 -18.13
C ALA A 31 4.39 16.75 -18.65
N THR A 32 4.34 15.42 -18.69
CA THR A 32 3.20 14.68 -19.24
C THR A 32 2.78 13.56 -18.30
N LEU A 33 1.59 13.03 -18.48
CA LEU A 33 1.14 11.81 -17.84
C LEU A 33 1.73 10.59 -18.55
N GLN A 34 2.00 9.53 -17.79
CA GLN A 34 2.33 8.19 -18.26
C GLN A 34 1.66 7.17 -17.33
N GLY A 35 0.59 6.54 -17.78
CA GLY A 35 -0.31 5.76 -16.95
C GLY A 35 -0.93 6.64 -15.86
N SER A 36 -0.79 6.18 -14.61
CA SER A 36 -1.19 6.91 -13.41
C SER A 36 -0.09 7.81 -12.83
N ALA A 37 1.00 8.05 -13.58
CA ALA A 37 2.19 8.71 -13.07
C ALA A 37 2.51 10.00 -13.82
N GLY A 38 3.20 10.92 -13.14
CA GLY A 38 3.75 12.14 -13.72
C GLY A 38 5.13 11.89 -14.32
N ARG A 39 5.34 12.18 -15.60
CA ARG A 39 6.63 12.06 -16.29
C ARG A 39 7.24 13.43 -16.57
N LEU A 40 8.50 13.63 -16.18
CA LEU A 40 9.31 14.79 -16.57
C LEU A 40 10.44 14.36 -17.51
N VAL A 41 10.66 15.15 -18.57
CA VAL A 41 11.70 14.88 -19.58
C VAL A 41 12.44 16.18 -19.93
N THR A 42 13.77 16.19 -19.86
CA THR A 42 14.58 17.33 -20.35
C THR A 42 14.69 17.32 -21.88
N ARG A 43 14.94 18.47 -22.51
CA ARG A 43 15.29 18.53 -23.95
C ARG A 43 16.77 18.24 -24.15
N THR A 44 17.09 17.56 -25.26
CA THR A 44 18.47 17.32 -25.71
C THR A 44 19.18 18.64 -26.02
N GLY A 45 20.47 18.75 -25.65
CA GLY A 45 21.31 19.89 -26.03
C GLY A 45 20.97 21.20 -25.31
N VAL A 46 20.05 21.18 -24.35
CA VAL A 46 19.76 22.31 -23.48
C VAL A 46 20.09 21.91 -22.05
N THR A 47 20.72 22.82 -21.32
CA THR A 47 21.19 22.59 -19.96
C THR A 47 20.08 22.77 -18.91
N THR A 48 18.92 23.31 -19.30
CA THR A 48 17.81 23.73 -18.44
C THR A 48 16.90 22.56 -18.05
N ALA A 49 16.35 22.61 -16.83
CA ALA A 49 15.58 21.54 -16.22
C ALA A 49 14.12 21.42 -16.74
N ALA A 50 13.56 20.21 -16.58
CA ALA A 50 12.12 19.96 -16.58
C ALA A 50 11.63 20.03 -15.14
N ARG A 51 10.53 20.76 -14.86
CA ARG A 51 10.03 20.93 -13.49
C ARG A 51 8.51 20.97 -13.46
N GLN A 52 7.89 20.71 -12.34
CA GLN A 52 6.48 21.02 -12.08
C GLN A 52 6.36 21.44 -10.62
N GLN A 53 5.46 22.38 -10.33
CA GLN A 53 5.21 22.84 -8.97
C GLN A 53 3.72 23.04 -8.70
N THR A 54 3.35 23.02 -7.43
CA THR A 54 1.97 23.28 -7.04
C THR A 54 1.52 24.71 -7.40
N VAL A 55 0.27 24.86 -7.85
CA VAL A 55 -0.33 26.17 -8.18
C VAL A 55 -0.51 27.03 -6.92
N GLY A 56 -0.94 26.43 -5.82
CA GLY A 56 -1.01 27.06 -4.50
C GLY A 56 0.22 26.79 -3.64
N SER A 57 0.46 27.63 -2.63
CA SER A 57 1.39 27.32 -1.54
C SER A 57 0.71 26.36 -0.56
N LEU A 58 1.45 25.36 -0.08
CA LEU A 58 0.98 24.45 0.95
C LEU A 58 1.24 25.06 2.33
N THR A 59 0.26 25.00 3.21
CA THR A 59 0.37 25.47 4.60
C THR A 59 1.17 24.48 5.43
N GLY A 60 2.25 24.92 6.09
CA GLY A 60 3.02 24.03 6.97
C GLY A 60 4.37 24.60 7.38
N GLY A 61 4.73 24.40 8.65
CA GLY A 61 6.11 24.48 9.11
C GLY A 61 6.83 23.20 8.72
N ASP A 62 6.44 22.09 9.32
CA ASP A 62 7.09 20.80 9.08
C ASP A 62 6.48 20.02 7.92
N TYR A 63 7.33 19.37 7.11
CA TYR A 63 6.94 18.65 5.90
C TYR A 63 7.40 17.19 5.95
N ASP A 64 6.54 16.28 5.50
CA ASP A 64 6.89 14.88 5.23
C ASP A 64 6.43 14.57 3.80
N ILE A 65 7.39 14.40 2.89
CA ILE A 65 7.13 14.20 1.46
C ILE A 65 7.59 12.80 1.09
N THR A 66 6.66 11.98 0.61
CA THR A 66 6.93 10.65 0.08
C THR A 66 6.60 10.62 -1.40
N VAL A 67 7.44 10.00 -2.22
CA VAL A 67 7.22 9.84 -3.66
C VAL A 67 7.91 8.58 -4.18
N THR A 68 7.27 7.90 -5.13
CA THR A 68 7.88 6.85 -5.95
C THR A 68 8.52 7.48 -7.17
N ILE A 69 9.79 7.17 -7.43
CA ILE A 69 10.55 7.69 -8.57
C ILE A 69 11.12 6.53 -9.38
N THR A 70 10.88 6.55 -10.68
CA THR A 70 11.44 5.57 -11.63
C THR A 70 12.27 6.30 -12.67
N VAL A 71 13.51 5.87 -12.85
CA VAL A 71 14.39 6.31 -13.94
C VAL A 71 14.40 5.21 -15.00
N PRO A 72 14.02 5.49 -16.25
CA PRO A 72 14.15 4.51 -17.32
C PRO A 72 15.61 4.09 -17.52
N GLY A 73 15.84 2.81 -17.80
CA GLY A 73 17.18 2.25 -17.92
C GLY A 73 18.03 2.92 -19.01
N GLY A 74 19.34 2.99 -18.77
CA GLY A 74 20.33 3.50 -19.74
C GLY A 74 20.58 5.01 -19.72
N GLN A 75 20.06 5.74 -18.72
CA GLN A 75 20.25 7.19 -18.60
C GLN A 75 21.12 7.55 -17.39
N ALA A 76 22.22 8.26 -17.57
CA ALA A 76 23.13 8.66 -16.48
C ALA A 76 23.49 10.15 -16.56
N GLY A 77 24.12 10.68 -15.51
CA GLY A 77 24.68 12.04 -15.52
C GLY A 77 23.67 13.16 -15.29
N PHE A 78 22.51 12.82 -14.70
CA PHE A 78 21.49 13.79 -14.35
C PHE A 78 21.02 13.61 -12.90
N SER A 79 20.25 14.60 -12.44
CA SER A 79 19.79 14.75 -11.08
C SER A 79 18.26 14.88 -11.05
N ILE A 80 17.67 14.39 -9.97
CA ILE A 80 16.27 14.56 -9.62
C ILE A 80 16.18 15.53 -8.44
N GLY A 81 15.26 16.47 -8.50
CA GLY A 81 15.04 17.48 -7.48
C GLY A 81 13.67 17.35 -6.84
N ILE A 82 13.62 17.38 -5.51
CA ILE A 82 12.40 17.59 -4.73
C ILE A 82 12.62 18.86 -3.93
N ALA A 83 11.75 19.86 -4.06
CA ALA A 83 11.83 21.08 -3.28
C ALA A 83 10.52 21.37 -2.55
N TRP A 84 10.63 21.99 -1.39
CA TRP A 84 9.51 22.38 -0.56
C TRP A 84 9.79 23.74 0.08
N ARG A 85 8.73 24.36 0.61
CA ARG A 85 8.74 25.80 0.98
C ARG A 85 9.19 26.69 -0.19
N ALA A 86 8.94 26.24 -1.42
CA ALA A 86 9.36 26.93 -2.61
C ALA A 86 8.51 28.20 -2.80
N ASP A 87 9.16 29.31 -3.13
CA ASP A 87 8.46 30.56 -3.49
C ASP A 87 7.80 30.52 -4.87
N GLY A 88 8.19 29.56 -5.70
CA GLY A 88 7.66 29.33 -7.04
C GLY A 88 8.48 29.97 -8.15
N THR A 89 9.57 30.65 -7.83
CA THR A 89 10.45 31.33 -8.79
C THR A 89 11.72 30.52 -9.00
N SER A 90 12.34 30.65 -10.17
CA SER A 90 13.61 30.01 -10.50
C SER A 90 14.66 31.09 -10.46
N ASP A 91 15.86 30.76 -10.00
CA ASP A 91 16.97 31.70 -10.11
C ASP A 91 17.36 31.88 -11.59
N PRO A 92 17.11 33.07 -12.19
CA PRO A 92 17.48 33.32 -13.58
C PRO A 92 19.00 33.37 -13.78
N ALA A 93 19.78 33.58 -12.71
CA ALA A 93 21.24 33.59 -12.72
C ALA A 93 21.85 32.21 -12.43
N ALA A 94 21.06 31.25 -11.95
CA ALA A 94 21.56 29.92 -11.64
C ALA A 94 21.97 29.16 -12.90
N GLY A 95 23.05 28.39 -12.74
CA GLY A 95 23.48 27.38 -13.68
C GLY A 95 22.30 26.51 -14.11
N PRO A 96 22.16 26.18 -15.39
CA PRO A 96 20.91 25.64 -15.92
C PRO A 96 20.45 24.28 -15.34
N GLY A 97 21.36 23.48 -14.76
CA GLY A 97 21.01 22.30 -13.94
C GLY A 97 20.46 22.64 -12.53
N SER A 98 20.86 23.77 -11.96
CA SER A 98 20.36 24.29 -10.68
C SER A 98 18.96 24.90 -10.79
N ARG A 99 18.49 25.22 -12.00
CA ARG A 99 17.12 25.73 -12.26
C ARG A 99 16.02 24.71 -12.02
N MET A 100 16.35 23.45 -11.68
CA MET A 100 15.36 22.52 -11.14
C MET A 100 14.92 22.86 -9.71
N PHE A 101 15.64 23.75 -9.03
CA PHE A 101 15.34 24.21 -7.67
C PHE A 101 14.78 25.64 -7.64
N PRO A 102 14.02 25.99 -6.59
CA PRO A 102 13.47 27.31 -6.45
C PRO A 102 14.54 28.34 -6.06
N LEU A 103 14.25 29.63 -6.25
CA LEU A 103 15.08 30.73 -5.77
C LEU A 103 15.16 30.74 -4.23
N ASN A 104 14.08 30.31 -3.58
CA ASN A 104 13.90 30.33 -2.14
C ASN A 104 13.26 29.01 -1.69
N GLY A 105 13.80 28.39 -0.63
CA GLY A 105 13.24 27.19 0.00
C GLY A 105 14.29 26.16 0.36
N HIS A 106 13.83 24.93 0.52
CA HIS A 106 14.70 23.77 0.73
C HIS A 106 14.59 22.81 -0.44
N SER A 107 15.68 22.11 -0.73
CA SER A 107 15.62 21.03 -1.71
C SER A 107 16.48 19.83 -1.36
N LEU A 108 16.04 18.70 -1.91
CA LEU A 108 16.76 17.44 -1.97
C LEU A 108 17.16 17.22 -3.43
N ARG A 109 18.46 16.97 -3.64
CA ARG A 109 19.03 16.51 -4.90
C ARG A 109 19.39 15.03 -4.78
N LEU A 110 18.98 14.27 -5.78
CA LEU A 110 19.30 12.85 -5.92
C LEU A 110 20.00 12.67 -7.27
N ASP A 111 21.26 12.27 -7.24
CA ASP A 111 22.04 12.04 -8.44
C ASP A 111 21.93 10.59 -8.88
N THR A 112 21.90 10.38 -10.20
CA THR A 112 21.83 9.03 -10.77
C THR A 112 23.04 8.14 -10.44
N ASN A 113 24.16 8.74 -10.03
CA ASN A 113 25.34 8.02 -9.52
C ASN A 113 25.20 7.54 -8.07
N GLY A 114 24.10 7.86 -7.38
CA GLY A 114 23.83 7.45 -6.00
C GLY A 114 24.20 8.47 -4.93
N SER A 115 24.59 9.70 -5.29
CA SER A 115 24.81 10.77 -4.33
C SER A 115 23.51 11.50 -3.98
N SER A 116 23.43 12.01 -2.75
CA SER A 116 22.31 12.84 -2.28
C SER A 116 22.77 14.07 -1.50
N TYR A 117 22.03 15.18 -1.68
CA TYR A 117 22.34 16.47 -1.09
C TYR A 117 21.08 17.20 -0.65
N PHE A 118 21.12 17.80 0.54
CA PHE A 118 20.18 18.79 1.03
C PHE A 118 20.75 20.18 0.82
N TYR A 119 19.92 21.07 0.30
CA TYR A 119 20.26 22.46 0.05
C TYR A 119 19.24 23.40 0.69
N ARG A 120 19.75 24.52 1.20
CA ARG A 120 18.95 25.71 1.48
C ARG A 120 19.18 26.71 0.35
N HIS A 121 18.10 27.26 -0.18
CA HIS A 121 18.10 28.29 -1.22
C HIS A 121 17.62 29.61 -0.60
N ASN A 122 18.45 30.64 -0.71
CA ASN A 122 18.11 31.99 -0.26
C ASN A 122 18.45 32.99 -1.35
N ASN A 123 17.42 33.51 -2.03
CA ASN A 123 17.55 34.41 -3.16
C ASN A 123 18.53 33.89 -4.25
N GLY A 124 18.44 32.60 -4.58
CA GLY A 124 19.30 31.92 -5.55
C GLY A 124 20.65 31.44 -5.01
N SER A 125 21.05 31.90 -3.82
CA SER A 125 22.24 31.38 -3.14
C SER A 125 21.96 29.99 -2.58
N LEU A 126 22.75 29.02 -3.03
CA LEU A 126 22.67 27.61 -2.63
C LEU A 126 23.65 27.33 -1.50
N THR A 127 23.14 26.89 -0.35
CA THR A 127 23.93 26.45 0.81
C THR A 127 23.82 24.93 0.97
N ASP A 128 24.94 24.22 0.94
CA ASP A 128 25.01 22.79 1.23
C ASP A 128 24.76 22.52 2.71
N ILE A 129 23.71 21.74 3.02
CA ILE A 129 23.35 21.43 4.40
C ILE A 129 24.11 20.18 4.88
N ASN A 130 24.28 19.18 4.00
CA ASN A 130 25.23 18.09 4.22
C ASN A 130 26.45 18.28 3.30
N THR A 131 27.61 18.54 3.91
CA THR A 131 28.87 18.77 3.19
C THR A 131 29.48 17.49 2.60
N THR A 132 29.05 16.32 3.08
CA THR A 132 29.41 15.01 2.51
C THR A 132 28.16 14.37 1.89
N PRO A 133 28.18 13.96 0.62
CA PRO A 133 27.04 13.27 0.01
C PRO A 133 26.78 11.94 0.72
N ALA A 134 25.53 11.72 1.12
CA ALA A 134 25.14 10.39 1.57
C ALA A 134 24.94 9.49 0.35
N SER A 135 25.52 8.29 0.40
CA SER A 135 25.30 7.28 -0.61
C SER A 135 23.91 6.67 -0.41
N ILE A 136 23.10 6.73 -1.45
CA ILE A 136 21.75 6.14 -1.49
C ILE A 136 21.66 4.97 -2.48
N GLY A 137 22.82 4.43 -2.88
CA GLY A 137 22.94 3.36 -3.85
C GLY A 137 22.69 3.83 -5.30
N SER A 138 23.02 2.97 -6.27
CA SER A 138 22.87 3.33 -7.69
C SER A 138 21.41 3.41 -8.12
N TRP A 139 21.02 4.56 -8.68
CA TRP A 139 19.70 4.81 -9.27
C TRP A 139 19.56 4.20 -10.67
N LEU A 140 20.68 3.86 -11.31
CA LEU A 140 20.71 3.21 -12.62
C LEU A 140 20.28 1.74 -12.57
N GLY A 141 20.08 1.18 -11.37
CA GLY A 141 19.54 -0.17 -11.18
C GLY A 141 18.08 -0.28 -11.65
N THR A 142 17.63 -1.51 -11.87
CA THR A 142 16.27 -1.79 -12.35
C THR A 142 15.21 -1.48 -11.28
N GLY A 143 14.19 -0.71 -11.64
CA GLY A 143 12.94 -0.58 -10.87
C GLY A 143 12.74 0.76 -10.14
N ALA A 144 11.53 0.93 -9.63
CA ALA A 144 11.11 2.13 -8.92
C ALA A 144 11.78 2.26 -7.53
N ARG A 145 12.03 3.49 -7.09
CA ARG A 145 12.58 3.84 -5.77
C ARG A 145 11.57 4.67 -5.00
N ARG A 146 11.34 4.34 -3.73
CA ARG A 146 10.60 5.21 -2.82
C ARG A 146 11.59 6.18 -2.19
N VAL A 147 11.19 7.45 -2.14
CA VAL A 147 11.92 8.54 -1.51
C VAL A 147 11.01 9.13 -0.44
N ARG A 148 11.53 9.28 0.77
CA ARG A 148 10.90 10.04 1.84
C ARG A 148 11.86 11.11 2.33
N VAL A 149 11.44 12.37 2.24
CA VAL A 149 12.12 13.49 2.86
C VAL A 149 11.26 14.06 3.96
N GLN A 150 11.86 14.26 5.12
CA GLN A 150 11.20 14.82 6.28
C GLN A 150 11.94 16.05 6.78
N GLN A 151 11.20 17.13 7.03
CA GLN A 151 11.66 18.29 7.78
C GLN A 151 10.83 18.42 9.06
N VAL A 152 11.50 18.39 10.21
CA VAL A 152 10.93 18.70 11.54
C VAL A 152 11.76 19.81 12.17
N GLY A 153 11.22 21.01 12.27
CA GLY A 153 11.96 22.20 12.65
C GLY A 153 13.18 22.40 11.75
N THR A 154 14.37 22.30 12.35
CA THR A 154 15.68 22.40 11.69
C THR A 154 16.22 21.07 11.20
N ALA A 155 15.64 19.94 11.62
CA ALA A 155 16.10 18.61 11.24
C ALA A 155 15.59 18.23 9.85
N LEU A 156 16.49 17.75 9.01
CA LEU A 156 16.22 17.22 7.68
C LEU A 156 16.62 15.76 7.62
N ARG A 157 15.74 14.90 7.10
CA ARG A 157 15.99 13.47 7.03
C ARG A 157 15.59 12.89 5.68
N LEU A 158 16.35 11.92 5.21
CA LEU A 158 16.14 11.25 3.93
C LEU A 158 16.11 9.74 4.12
N LYS A 159 15.14 9.08 3.50
CA LYS A 159 15.17 7.66 3.18
C LYS A 159 15.02 7.48 1.68
N VAL A 160 15.81 6.57 1.13
CA VAL A 160 15.69 6.10 -0.25
C VAL A 160 15.79 4.59 -0.23
N TRP A 161 14.84 3.90 -0.84
CA TRP A 161 14.83 2.44 -0.87
C TRP A 161 14.14 1.91 -2.14
N PRO A 162 14.43 0.67 -2.57
CA PRO A 162 13.64 0.06 -3.65
C PRO A 162 12.16 0.07 -3.31
N ALA A 163 11.29 0.47 -4.24
CA ALA A 163 9.84 0.50 -4.00
C ALA A 163 9.25 -0.89 -3.70
N SER A 164 9.96 -1.95 -4.08
CA SER A 164 9.65 -3.34 -3.77
C SER A 164 10.06 -3.79 -2.36
N VAL A 165 10.74 -2.93 -1.60
CA VAL A 165 11.24 -3.22 -0.24
C VAL A 165 10.49 -2.34 0.76
N ALA A 166 10.32 -2.82 1.99
CA ALA A 166 9.73 -2.04 3.07
C ALA A 166 10.57 -0.80 3.39
N GLU A 167 9.93 0.26 3.89
CA GLU A 167 10.63 1.48 4.32
C GLU A 167 11.69 1.13 5.38
N PRO A 168 12.97 1.52 5.19
CA PRO A 168 14.01 1.29 6.17
C PRO A 168 13.66 1.98 7.51
N ALA A 169 13.98 1.30 8.62
CA ALA A 169 13.81 1.90 9.94
C ALA A 169 14.77 3.08 10.18
N ILE A 170 15.94 3.04 9.54
CA ILE A 170 17.03 4.01 9.72
C ILE A 170 16.96 5.07 8.61
N TRP A 171 17.19 6.32 8.97
CA TRP A 171 17.36 7.41 8.01
C TRP A 171 18.70 7.25 7.29
N ALA A 172 18.68 7.25 5.95
CA ALA A 172 19.88 7.16 5.14
C ALA A 172 20.76 8.41 5.25
N LEU A 173 20.14 9.54 5.55
CA LEU A 173 20.81 10.80 5.87
C LEU A 173 19.96 11.57 6.88
N GLU A 174 20.63 12.11 7.90
CA GLU A 174 20.09 13.11 8.80
C GLU A 174 21.02 14.33 8.78
N ALA A 175 20.44 15.51 8.67
CA ALA A 175 21.15 16.78 8.63
C ALA A 175 20.37 17.82 9.43
N THR A 176 21.01 18.95 9.74
CA THR A 176 20.39 20.05 10.47
C THR A 176 20.67 21.36 9.76
N ASP A 177 19.62 22.12 9.43
CA ASP A 177 19.73 23.48 8.94
C ASP A 177 19.20 24.45 9.99
N PRO A 178 20.07 25.24 10.65
CA PRO A 178 19.67 26.18 11.68
C PRO A 178 18.88 27.39 11.13
N GLY A 179 18.76 27.53 9.81
CA GLY A 179 17.98 28.60 9.19
C GLY A 179 16.49 28.47 9.47
N ALA A 180 15.93 29.39 10.27
CA ALA A 180 14.53 29.40 10.67
C ALA A 180 13.59 29.80 9.51
N TRP A 181 13.32 28.88 8.59
CA TRP A 181 12.22 29.03 7.63
C TRP A 181 10.96 28.50 8.29
N THR A 182 9.99 29.37 8.56
CA THR A 182 8.72 29.00 9.21
C THR A 182 7.52 29.17 8.29
N SER A 183 7.69 29.85 7.15
CA SER A 183 6.64 29.99 6.14
C SER A 183 6.48 28.71 5.32
N GLY A 184 5.21 28.37 5.05
CA GLY A 184 4.87 27.36 4.05
C GLY A 184 5.18 27.85 2.64
N GLY A 185 5.15 26.95 1.67
CA GLY A 185 5.40 27.28 0.27
C GLY A 185 4.98 26.16 -0.67
N LYS A 186 5.36 26.29 -1.94
CA LYS A 186 5.06 25.29 -2.96
C LYS A 186 5.92 24.05 -2.76
N VAL A 187 5.44 22.94 -3.31
CA VAL A 187 6.25 21.74 -3.54
C VAL A 187 6.52 21.62 -5.03
N SER A 188 7.72 21.18 -5.38
CA SER A 188 8.10 20.97 -6.77
C SER A 188 8.91 19.71 -6.98
N LEU A 189 8.71 19.11 -8.15
CA LEU A 189 9.49 18.00 -8.67
C LEU A 189 10.25 18.46 -9.90
N GLY A 190 11.50 18.05 -10.05
CA GLY A 190 12.35 18.46 -11.15
C GLY A 190 13.32 17.38 -11.61
N VAL A 191 13.72 17.48 -12.88
CA VAL A 191 14.78 16.69 -13.50
C VAL A 191 15.72 17.68 -14.19
N GLY A 192 16.98 17.66 -13.81
CA GLY A 192 18.02 18.55 -14.34
C GLY A 192 19.24 17.75 -14.78
N ALA A 193 19.73 18.03 -15.98
CA ALA A 193 20.96 17.43 -16.47
C ALA A 193 22.16 18.32 -16.16
N GLY A 194 23.28 17.72 -15.75
CA GLY A 194 24.53 18.44 -15.57
C GLY A 194 24.45 19.58 -14.56
N PHE A 195 24.29 19.25 -13.27
CA PHE A 195 24.40 20.23 -12.17
C PHE A 195 25.74 21.01 -12.19
N ASN A 196 26.76 20.46 -12.87
CA ASN A 196 28.07 21.08 -13.11
C ASN A 196 28.20 21.70 -14.52
N ASN A 197 27.11 22.18 -15.13
CA ASN A 197 27.08 22.91 -16.42
C ASN A 197 27.44 22.15 -17.70
N ALA A 198 27.39 20.80 -17.72
CA ALA A 198 27.54 20.04 -18.97
C ALA A 198 26.16 19.76 -19.59
N ALA A 199 25.91 20.25 -20.81
CA ALA A 199 24.69 19.92 -21.56
C ALA A 199 24.67 18.41 -21.84
N PRO A 200 23.58 17.70 -21.52
CA PRO A 200 23.51 16.27 -21.81
C PRO A 200 23.39 16.06 -23.33
N SER A 201 24.04 15.02 -23.83
CA SER A 201 23.92 14.58 -25.22
C SER A 201 22.59 13.85 -25.50
N THR A 202 21.82 13.53 -24.46
CA THR A 202 20.55 12.79 -24.51
C THR A 202 19.53 13.37 -23.52
N THR A 203 18.25 13.12 -23.73
CA THR A 203 17.18 13.52 -22.80
C THR A 203 17.28 12.74 -21.48
N SER A 204 17.00 13.41 -20.37
CA SER A 204 16.89 12.80 -19.04
C SER A 204 15.42 12.71 -18.64
N THR A 205 15.00 11.55 -18.15
CA THR A 205 13.61 11.23 -17.82
C THR A 205 13.51 10.71 -16.39
N ALA A 206 12.53 11.21 -15.64
CA ALA A 206 12.06 10.56 -14.42
C ALA A 206 10.53 10.50 -14.42
N VAL A 207 10.02 9.37 -13.93
CA VAL A 207 8.59 9.14 -13.70
C VAL A 207 8.36 9.17 -12.19
N PHE A 208 7.39 9.97 -11.77
CA PHE A 208 6.99 10.19 -10.39
C PHE A 208 5.60 9.61 -10.20
N ASP A 209 5.41 8.85 -9.12
CA ASP A 209 4.13 8.28 -8.74
C ASP A 209 3.97 8.31 -7.21
N ASP A 210 2.77 8.10 -6.69
CA ASP A 210 2.47 8.03 -5.26
C ASP A 210 3.02 9.22 -4.42
N LEU A 211 2.96 10.45 -4.94
CA LEU A 211 3.43 11.64 -4.23
C LEU A 211 2.43 12.09 -3.14
N VAL A 212 2.84 11.90 -1.90
CA VAL A 212 2.12 12.44 -0.73
C VAL A 212 2.98 13.49 -0.04
N VAL A 213 2.40 14.67 0.18
CA VAL A 213 2.95 15.73 1.04
C VAL A 213 2.08 15.85 2.27
N ALA A 214 2.65 15.67 3.45
CA ALA A 214 2.00 15.88 4.72
C ALA A 214 2.64 17.02 5.51
N GLY A 215 1.81 17.72 6.28
CA GLY A 215 2.19 18.82 7.16
C GLY A 215 2.21 18.40 8.63
N GLY A 216 3.06 19.06 9.41
CA GLY A 216 3.19 18.83 10.85
C GLY A 216 3.89 17.51 11.17
N ALA A 217 5.03 17.27 10.51
CA ALA A 217 5.89 16.13 10.80
C ALA A 217 6.41 16.19 12.24
N THR A 218 6.59 15.04 12.88
CA THR A 218 7.02 14.94 14.28
C THR A 218 8.25 14.05 14.41
N ASP A 219 9.13 14.36 15.36
CA ASP A 219 10.34 13.60 15.71
C ASP A 219 10.05 12.27 16.41
N THR A 220 9.17 11.43 15.85
CA THR A 220 8.94 10.09 16.39
C THR A 220 9.99 9.15 15.80
N PRO A 221 10.95 8.61 16.59
CA PRO A 221 11.88 7.63 16.08
C PRO A 221 11.15 6.34 15.74
N SER A 222 11.59 5.67 14.68
CA SER A 222 11.21 4.27 14.41
C SER A 222 11.57 3.41 15.63
N PRO A 223 10.69 2.53 16.13
CA PRO A 223 10.95 1.77 17.35
C PRO A 223 12.19 0.90 17.22
N THR A 224 13.17 1.16 18.08
CA THR A 224 14.36 0.33 18.29
C THR A 224 13.95 -0.99 18.95
N PRO A 225 14.27 -2.16 18.39
CA PRO A 225 14.09 -3.42 19.11
C PRO A 225 15.10 -3.55 20.24
N THR A 226 14.61 -3.70 21.47
CA THR A 226 15.41 -4.01 22.67
C THR A 226 16.00 -5.42 22.54
N ALA A 227 17.33 -5.53 22.58
CA ALA A 227 18.03 -6.81 22.59
C ALA A 227 17.75 -7.56 23.91
N THR A 228 17.36 -8.84 23.81
CA THR A 228 17.41 -9.80 24.92
C THR A 228 18.56 -10.77 24.68
N ALA A 229 19.29 -11.08 25.76
CA ALA A 229 20.63 -11.63 25.77
C ALA A 229 20.82 -13.02 25.13
N THR A 230 22.02 -13.20 24.58
CA THR A 230 22.63 -14.42 24.02
C THR A 230 22.98 -15.47 25.10
N PRO A 231 22.97 -16.77 24.73
CA PRO A 231 24.14 -17.61 25.02
C PRO A 231 24.78 -18.19 23.73
N THR A 232 26.11 -18.30 23.76
CA THR A 232 27.06 -18.73 22.71
C THR A 232 27.68 -20.09 23.12
N PRO A 233 28.44 -20.85 22.28
CA PRO A 233 28.23 -21.40 20.93
C PRO A 233 28.40 -22.95 20.88
N THR A 234 28.14 -23.60 19.73
CA THR A 234 29.01 -24.67 19.17
C THR A 234 28.84 -24.71 17.64
N ALA A 235 29.94 -24.94 16.91
CA ALA A 235 30.09 -24.63 15.48
C ALA A 235 30.11 -25.84 14.52
N SER A 236 29.75 -25.54 13.25
CA SER A 236 30.25 -26.07 11.96
C SER A 236 29.70 -27.40 11.40
N PRO A 237 29.69 -27.66 10.05
CA PRO A 237 30.05 -26.81 8.90
C PRO A 237 28.96 -26.68 7.80
N THR A 238 29.19 -25.71 6.92
CA THR A 238 28.57 -25.43 5.61
C THR A 238 28.65 -26.60 4.61
N PRO A 239 27.67 -26.73 3.71
CA PRO A 239 27.99 -26.88 2.28
C PRO A 239 27.27 -25.86 1.38
N THR A 240 27.96 -25.52 0.30
CA THR A 240 27.66 -24.48 -0.69
C THR A 240 26.69 -24.95 -1.78
N ALA A 241 25.79 -24.03 -2.14
CA ALA A 241 25.03 -23.82 -3.39
C ALA A 241 24.22 -24.96 -4.05
N THR A 242 22.91 -24.70 -4.18
CA THR A 242 22.15 -25.03 -5.40
C THR A 242 21.18 -23.88 -5.67
N THR A 243 21.37 -23.22 -6.82
CA THR A 243 20.49 -22.18 -7.37
C THR A 243 19.12 -22.76 -7.70
N THR A 244 18.10 -22.31 -6.99
CA THR A 244 16.71 -22.35 -7.45
C THR A 244 16.11 -20.97 -7.25
N THR A 245 15.53 -20.44 -8.33
CA THR A 245 14.89 -19.12 -8.41
C THR A 245 13.66 -19.07 -7.50
N THR A 246 13.82 -18.50 -6.31
CA THR A 246 12.71 -18.18 -5.40
C THR A 246 12.31 -16.72 -5.56
N SER A 247 11.02 -16.50 -5.85
CA SER A 247 10.34 -15.20 -5.84
C SER A 247 10.65 -14.42 -4.56
N PRO A 248 10.79 -13.07 -4.61
CA PRO A 248 11.06 -12.29 -3.40
C PRO A 248 9.92 -12.45 -2.38
N PRO A 249 10.22 -12.52 -1.08
CA PRO A 249 9.21 -12.66 -0.04
C PRO A 249 8.33 -11.39 0.00
N PRO A 250 7.04 -11.51 0.36
CA PRO A 250 6.12 -10.39 0.40
C PRO A 250 6.56 -9.31 1.41
N PRO A 251 6.28 -8.02 1.16
CA PRO A 251 6.64 -6.93 2.06
C PRO A 251 5.98 -7.10 3.44
N THR A 252 6.75 -6.97 4.51
CA THR A 252 6.30 -7.22 5.89
C THR A 252 5.54 -6.02 6.45
N ILE A 253 4.22 -6.03 6.22
CA ILE A 253 3.19 -5.16 6.81
C ILE A 253 3.00 -5.36 8.34
N GLY A 254 3.85 -6.18 8.97
CA GLY A 254 3.74 -6.59 10.37
C GLY A 254 3.05 -7.96 10.51
N THR A 255 2.92 -8.42 11.76
CA THR A 255 2.27 -9.70 12.07
C THR A 255 0.76 -9.50 12.27
N ARG A 256 -0.06 -10.32 11.60
CA ARG A 256 -1.51 -10.37 11.83
C ARG A 256 -1.78 -11.01 13.18
N ARG A 257 -2.52 -10.31 14.04
CA ARG A 257 -2.76 -10.69 15.44
C ARG A 257 -4.22 -10.99 15.72
N ASN A 258 -4.49 -11.81 16.74
CA ASN A 258 -5.85 -12.03 17.20
C ASN A 258 -6.42 -10.73 17.78
N TRP A 259 -7.51 -10.21 17.21
CA TRP A 259 -8.10 -8.94 17.67
C TRP A 259 -8.37 -8.90 19.18
N ALA A 260 -8.86 -10.01 19.75
CA ALA A 260 -9.21 -10.10 21.16
C ALA A 260 -8.00 -10.04 22.10
N LEU A 261 -6.78 -10.23 21.59
CA LEU A 261 -5.53 -10.21 22.36
C LEU A 261 -4.70 -8.94 22.11
N MET A 262 -5.16 -8.06 21.23
CA MET A 262 -4.45 -6.81 20.94
C MET A 262 -4.62 -5.79 22.06
N SER A 263 -3.60 -4.96 22.24
CA SER A 263 -3.69 -3.79 23.12
C SER A 263 -4.73 -2.79 22.59
N ALA A 264 -5.30 -1.96 23.46
CA ALA A 264 -6.22 -0.91 23.04
C ALA A 264 -5.58 0.07 22.02
N ALA A 265 -4.27 0.34 22.16
CA ALA A 265 -3.53 1.18 21.23
C ALA A 265 -3.42 0.53 19.84
N ASP A 266 -3.11 -0.77 19.77
CA ASP A 266 -3.04 -1.51 18.51
C ASP A 266 -4.43 -1.62 17.86
N GLN A 267 -5.48 -1.86 18.65
CA GLN A 267 -6.87 -1.86 18.16
C GLN A 267 -7.26 -0.51 17.57
N GLN A 268 -6.88 0.59 18.22
CA GLN A 268 -7.12 1.94 17.74
C GLN A 268 -6.33 2.24 16.46
N ALA A 269 -5.12 1.73 16.31
CA ALA A 269 -4.32 1.88 15.08
C ALA A 269 -4.99 1.22 13.88
N VAL A 270 -5.57 0.03 14.05
CA VAL A 270 -6.35 -0.68 13.02
C VAL A 270 -7.61 0.11 12.66
N ILE A 271 -8.39 0.55 13.66
CA ILE A 271 -9.59 1.37 13.43
C ILE A 271 -9.23 2.64 12.65
N SER A 272 -8.15 3.31 13.02
CA SER A 272 -7.66 4.51 12.35
C SER A 272 -7.19 4.20 10.92
N GLY A 273 -6.55 3.05 10.70
CA GLY A 273 -6.16 2.58 9.37
C GLY A 273 -7.36 2.35 8.46
N LEU A 274 -8.39 1.68 8.96
CA LEU A 274 -9.65 1.45 8.24
C LEU A 274 -10.35 2.78 7.89
N GLN A 275 -10.36 3.73 8.83
CA GLN A 275 -10.88 5.08 8.57
C GLN A 275 -10.08 5.80 7.48
N ARG A 276 -8.74 5.75 7.51
CA ARG A 276 -7.89 6.33 6.44
C ARG A 276 -8.19 5.70 5.08
N ALA A 277 -8.25 4.37 5.01
CA ALA A 277 -8.55 3.65 3.77
C ALA A 277 -9.96 3.99 3.23
N LYS A 278 -10.92 4.22 4.12
CA LYS A 278 -12.26 4.68 3.77
C LYS A 278 -12.25 6.11 3.22
N THR A 279 -11.59 7.03 3.92
CA THR A 279 -11.50 8.45 3.52
C THR A 279 -10.75 8.64 2.20
N SER A 280 -9.72 7.84 1.91
CA SER A 280 -8.99 7.91 0.64
C SER A 280 -9.76 7.31 -0.56
N GLY A 281 -10.87 6.62 -0.31
CA GLY A 281 -11.62 5.88 -1.33
C GLY A 281 -11.03 4.51 -1.68
N ALA A 282 -9.86 4.14 -1.14
CA ALA A 282 -9.24 2.84 -1.38
C ALA A 282 -10.15 1.69 -0.91
N TYR A 283 -10.75 1.82 0.27
CA TYR A 283 -11.70 0.85 0.82
C TYR A 283 -12.92 0.65 -0.10
N ASP A 284 -13.46 1.74 -0.63
CA ASP A 284 -14.63 1.70 -1.51
C ASP A 284 -14.30 1.10 -2.87
N ASN A 285 -13.10 1.34 -3.40
CA ASN A 285 -12.63 0.70 -4.62
C ASN A 285 -12.50 -0.81 -4.45
N LEU A 286 -11.96 -1.27 -3.32
CA LEU A 286 -11.91 -2.69 -2.98
C LEU A 286 -13.32 -3.29 -2.82
N THR A 287 -14.24 -2.55 -2.21
CA THR A 287 -15.64 -2.97 -2.07
C THR A 287 -16.35 -3.10 -3.43
N ARG A 288 -16.08 -2.18 -4.38
CA ARG A 288 -16.57 -2.28 -5.76
C ARG A 288 -15.98 -3.47 -6.50
N LEU A 289 -14.68 -3.71 -6.33
CA LEU A 289 -13.96 -4.82 -6.95
C LEU A 289 -14.55 -6.18 -6.53
N HIS A 290 -14.78 -6.36 -5.23
CA HIS A 290 -15.40 -7.57 -4.71
C HIS A 290 -16.83 -7.77 -5.21
N GLN A 291 -17.63 -6.71 -5.29
CA GLN A 291 -18.98 -6.80 -5.87
C GLN A 291 -18.94 -7.23 -7.34
N GLN A 292 -18.00 -6.73 -8.13
CA GLN A 292 -17.80 -7.17 -9.52
C GLN A 292 -17.36 -8.64 -9.59
N ALA A 293 -16.51 -9.07 -8.68
CA ALA A 293 -16.08 -10.46 -8.54
C ALA A 293 -17.18 -11.40 -8.01
N MET A 294 -18.37 -10.90 -7.70
CA MET A 294 -19.52 -11.68 -7.22
C MET A 294 -20.66 -11.73 -8.23
N LEU A 295 -20.47 -11.21 -9.44
CA LEU A 295 -21.50 -11.20 -10.49
C LEU A 295 -21.65 -12.54 -11.24
N GLY A 296 -20.98 -13.61 -10.80
CA GLY A 296 -21.15 -14.96 -11.35
C GLY A 296 -20.61 -15.16 -12.78
N THR A 297 -19.64 -14.35 -13.21
CA THR A 297 -19.04 -14.41 -14.55
C THR A 297 -17.67 -15.11 -14.54
N ALA A 298 -16.90 -15.00 -15.63
CA ALA A 298 -15.51 -15.46 -15.70
C ALA A 298 -14.58 -14.81 -14.65
N SER A 299 -15.00 -13.69 -14.03
CA SER A 299 -14.25 -13.00 -12.98
C SER A 299 -14.63 -13.40 -11.56
N ASP A 300 -15.48 -14.43 -11.39
CA ASP A 300 -15.92 -14.84 -10.05
C ASP A 300 -14.73 -15.35 -9.21
N TRP A 301 -14.65 -14.92 -7.97
CA TRP A 301 -13.61 -15.32 -7.01
C TRP A 301 -14.03 -16.48 -6.11
N HIS A 302 -15.33 -16.78 -6.04
CA HIS A 302 -15.91 -17.72 -5.09
C HIS A 302 -16.39 -18.98 -5.80
N GLY A 303 -16.52 -20.06 -5.03
CA GLY A 303 -16.82 -21.39 -5.52
C GLY A 303 -15.72 -21.92 -6.46
N ARG A 304 -14.49 -21.42 -6.35
CA ARG A 304 -13.40 -21.65 -7.31
C ARG A 304 -12.06 -21.89 -6.62
N ALA A 305 -11.14 -22.55 -7.32
CA ALA A 305 -9.80 -22.85 -6.81
C ALA A 305 -9.04 -21.59 -6.38
N ILE A 306 -9.28 -20.44 -7.01
CA ILE A 306 -8.61 -19.18 -6.67
C ILE A 306 -9.11 -18.48 -5.39
N PHE A 307 -10.18 -18.98 -4.74
CA PHE A 307 -10.81 -18.35 -3.58
C PHE A 307 -9.82 -17.94 -2.48
N LEU A 308 -8.96 -18.86 -2.02
CA LEU A 308 -8.01 -18.57 -0.95
C LEU A 308 -6.90 -17.58 -1.36
N PRO A 309 -6.16 -17.78 -2.47
CA PRO A 309 -5.10 -16.85 -2.87
C PRO A 309 -5.63 -15.46 -3.24
N VAL A 310 -6.81 -15.34 -3.87
CA VAL A 310 -7.34 -14.03 -4.26
C VAL A 310 -7.75 -13.22 -3.03
N HIS A 311 -8.32 -13.84 -2.00
CA HIS A 311 -8.62 -13.15 -0.74
C HIS A 311 -7.36 -12.81 0.07
N ARG A 312 -6.29 -13.63 0.00
CA ARG A 312 -4.97 -13.24 0.56
C ARG A 312 -4.41 -11.99 -0.13
N TRP A 313 -4.49 -11.92 -1.46
CA TRP A 313 -4.11 -10.73 -2.22
C TRP A 313 -4.98 -9.53 -1.83
N PHE A 314 -6.29 -9.73 -1.72
CA PHE A 314 -7.27 -8.71 -1.38
C PHE A 314 -7.00 -8.09 0.00
N LEU A 315 -6.68 -8.92 1.00
CA LEU A 315 -6.23 -8.46 2.32
C LEU A 315 -4.97 -7.59 2.22
N ARG A 316 -3.98 -7.99 1.42
CA ARG A 316 -2.74 -7.21 1.25
C ARG A 316 -3.00 -5.83 0.63
N GLN A 317 -4.00 -5.70 -0.25
CA GLN A 317 -4.38 -4.39 -0.80
C GLN A 317 -4.93 -3.46 0.28
N LEU A 318 -5.83 -3.97 1.13
CA LEU A 318 -6.36 -3.18 2.23
C LEU A 318 -5.26 -2.84 3.25
N GLU A 319 -4.43 -3.81 3.63
CA GLU A 319 -3.33 -3.59 4.57
C GLU A 319 -2.36 -2.52 4.09
N THR A 320 -2.10 -2.47 2.77
CA THR A 320 -1.30 -1.41 2.15
C THR A 320 -1.96 -0.05 2.31
N ALA A 321 -3.27 0.04 2.05
CA ALA A 321 -4.03 1.29 2.24
C ALA A 321 -4.14 1.73 3.71
N MET A 322 -4.14 0.76 4.64
CA MET A 322 -4.19 1.03 6.08
C MET A 322 -2.82 1.39 6.66
N GLY A 323 -1.74 0.86 6.09
CA GLY A 323 -0.38 0.97 6.63
C GLY A 323 -0.13 0.11 7.88
N VAL A 324 -1.03 -0.83 8.20
CA VAL A 324 -0.91 -1.76 9.32
C VAL A 324 -1.48 -3.14 8.94
N ALA A 325 -0.96 -4.20 9.54
CA ALA A 325 -1.47 -5.56 9.35
C ALA A 325 -2.93 -5.71 9.81
N MET A 326 -3.71 -6.45 9.04
CA MET A 326 -5.09 -6.76 9.39
C MET A 326 -5.11 -7.80 10.52
N PRO A 327 -5.74 -7.51 11.66
CA PRO A 327 -6.00 -8.53 12.67
C PRO A 327 -7.05 -9.53 12.18
N TYR A 328 -7.06 -10.70 12.79
CA TYR A 328 -8.07 -11.72 12.51
C TYR A 328 -9.06 -11.86 13.66
N TRP A 329 -10.30 -12.21 13.29
CA TRP A 329 -11.34 -12.62 14.22
C TRP A 329 -11.38 -14.15 14.30
N ASP A 330 -10.91 -14.71 15.42
CA ASP A 330 -10.94 -16.15 15.67
C ASP A 330 -12.34 -16.63 16.10
N TRP A 331 -13.29 -16.60 15.15
CA TRP A 331 -14.72 -16.90 15.37
C TRP A 331 -15.01 -18.31 15.92
N VAL A 332 -14.03 -19.22 15.89
CA VAL A 332 -14.15 -20.54 16.54
C VAL A 332 -14.06 -20.44 18.06
N ASN A 333 -13.20 -19.55 18.55
CA ASN A 333 -12.84 -19.47 19.97
C ASN A 333 -13.25 -18.16 20.63
N ARG A 334 -13.71 -17.17 19.85
CA ARG A 334 -14.00 -15.82 20.31
C ARG A 334 -15.35 -15.34 19.77
N PRO A 335 -16.13 -14.58 20.56
CA PRO A 335 -17.35 -13.94 20.08
C PRO A 335 -17.03 -12.85 19.05
N PHE A 336 -18.06 -12.17 18.56
CA PHE A 336 -17.90 -11.03 17.67
C PHE A 336 -16.91 -9.99 18.24
N PRO A 337 -16.02 -9.41 17.40
CA PRO A 337 -15.00 -8.46 17.85
C PRO A 337 -15.58 -7.24 18.59
N THR A 338 -15.14 -7.02 19.83
CA THR A 338 -15.50 -5.82 20.60
C THR A 338 -14.86 -4.57 19.97
N GLY A 339 -15.53 -3.43 20.05
CA GLY A 339 -15.00 -2.15 19.54
C GLY A 339 -15.27 -1.86 18.05
N LEU A 340 -15.85 -2.81 17.30
CA LEU A 340 -16.22 -2.60 15.88
C LEU A 340 -17.69 -2.17 15.68
N GLY A 341 -18.38 -1.75 16.75
CA GLY A 341 -19.83 -1.56 16.77
C GLY A 341 -20.60 -2.88 16.92
N GLY A 342 -21.79 -2.83 17.50
CA GLY A 342 -22.61 -4.03 17.77
C GLY A 342 -23.47 -4.48 16.59
N ASP A 343 -24.55 -5.19 16.91
CA ASP A 343 -25.59 -5.58 15.96
C ASP A 343 -26.38 -4.36 15.46
N GLY A 344 -27.09 -4.53 14.36
CA GLY A 344 -28.02 -3.56 13.83
C GLY A 344 -29.28 -3.42 14.69
N THR A 345 -29.87 -2.22 14.70
CA THR A 345 -31.14 -2.00 15.44
C THR A 345 -32.34 -2.05 14.50
N ALA A 346 -33.38 -2.82 14.85
CA ALA A 346 -34.60 -2.92 14.04
C ALA A 346 -35.25 -1.55 13.77
N ALA A 347 -35.19 -0.62 14.74
CA ALA A 347 -35.68 0.74 14.61
C ALA A 347 -34.98 1.57 13.50
N GLN A 348 -33.78 1.16 13.06
CA GLN A 348 -33.00 1.81 12.02
C GLN A 348 -32.78 0.89 10.81
N ASN A 349 -33.74 0.00 10.53
CA ASN A 349 -33.63 -1.02 9.47
C ASN A 349 -32.35 -1.85 9.59
N TYR A 350 -32.00 -2.23 10.82
CA TYR A 350 -30.81 -3.00 11.17
C TYR A 350 -29.48 -2.32 10.82
N ARG A 351 -29.47 -0.99 10.70
CA ARG A 351 -28.21 -0.24 10.64
C ARG A 351 -27.47 -0.33 11.98
N VAL A 352 -26.15 -0.42 11.89
CA VAL A 352 -25.25 -0.28 13.02
C VAL A 352 -25.23 1.20 13.44
N THR A 353 -25.62 1.48 14.68
CA THR A 353 -25.77 2.85 15.21
C THR A 353 -24.69 3.22 16.22
N SER A 354 -23.73 2.33 16.48
CA SER A 354 -22.69 2.51 17.49
C SER A 354 -21.31 2.08 16.98
N GLY A 355 -20.26 2.56 17.65
CA GLY A 355 -18.88 2.26 17.30
C GLY A 355 -18.31 3.14 16.17
N PRO A 356 -17.03 2.93 15.82
CA PRO A 356 -16.26 3.85 14.97
C PRO A 356 -16.69 3.88 13.49
N PHE A 357 -17.61 2.99 13.10
CA PHE A 357 -18.05 2.82 11.71
C PHE A 357 -19.55 3.12 11.51
N ALA A 358 -20.26 3.57 12.56
CA ALA A 358 -21.70 3.81 12.49
C ALA A 358 -22.10 4.87 11.44
N SER A 359 -21.22 5.82 11.16
CA SER A 359 -21.43 6.90 10.19
C SER A 359 -20.99 6.56 8.76
N TRP A 360 -20.48 5.35 8.53
CA TRP A 360 -20.00 4.97 7.20
C TRP A 360 -21.12 4.88 6.17
N VAL A 361 -20.77 5.10 4.91
CA VAL A 361 -21.64 4.87 3.77
C VAL A 361 -21.26 3.57 3.08
N SER A 362 -22.25 2.76 2.74
CA SER A 362 -22.09 1.53 1.99
C SER A 362 -22.22 1.79 0.49
N VAL A 363 -21.43 1.07 -0.32
CA VAL A 363 -21.46 1.09 -1.78
C VAL A 363 -22.20 -0.14 -2.29
N LEU A 364 -23.17 0.06 -3.18
CA LEU A 364 -24.08 -0.98 -3.67
C LEU A 364 -24.07 -1.02 -5.20
N TYR A 365 -23.76 -2.19 -5.76
CA TYR A 365 -23.89 -2.45 -7.19
C TYR A 365 -25.34 -2.79 -7.54
N ASN A 366 -25.88 -2.14 -8.57
CA ASN A 366 -27.16 -2.48 -9.16
C ASN A 366 -26.93 -3.21 -10.48
N SER A 367 -27.28 -4.50 -10.52
CA SER A 367 -27.11 -5.35 -11.71
C SER A 367 -28.07 -4.99 -12.86
N GLY A 368 -29.22 -4.39 -12.56
CA GLY A 368 -30.19 -3.96 -13.58
C GLY A 368 -29.74 -2.72 -14.35
N SER A 369 -29.06 -1.78 -13.67
CA SER A 369 -28.52 -0.56 -14.31
C SER A 369 -27.03 -0.63 -14.62
N GLY A 370 -26.30 -1.60 -14.06
CA GLY A 370 -24.84 -1.68 -14.16
C GLY A 370 -24.09 -0.59 -13.39
N THR A 371 -24.77 0.13 -12.47
CA THR A 371 -24.22 1.30 -11.78
C THR A 371 -24.04 1.08 -10.29
N PHE A 372 -23.15 1.86 -9.67
CA PHE A 372 -22.99 1.91 -8.23
C PHE A 372 -23.82 3.03 -7.61
N SER A 373 -24.40 2.75 -6.45
CA SER A 373 -25.11 3.70 -5.60
C SER A 373 -24.57 3.64 -4.17
N THR A 374 -25.01 4.55 -3.30
CA THR A 374 -24.62 4.56 -1.89
C THR A 374 -25.83 4.44 -0.96
N ARG A 375 -25.61 3.86 0.21
CA ARG A 375 -26.58 3.74 1.29
C ARG A 375 -25.91 4.13 2.60
N ALA A 376 -26.52 5.03 3.37
CA ALA A 376 -25.99 5.36 4.68
C ALA A 376 -26.00 4.12 5.62
N GLY A 377 -24.97 3.99 6.45
CA GLY A 377 -24.80 2.93 7.43
C GLY A 377 -24.43 1.56 6.84
N ILE A 378 -23.73 0.80 7.67
CA ILE A 378 -23.52 -0.64 7.53
C ILE A 378 -24.72 -1.35 8.17
N ILE A 379 -25.17 -2.48 7.60
CA ILE A 379 -26.26 -3.29 8.14
C ILE A 379 -25.69 -4.60 8.69
N ARG A 380 -26.09 -4.94 9.93
CA ARG A 380 -25.80 -6.22 10.59
C ARG A 380 -27.09 -6.81 11.17
N ARG A 381 -27.20 -8.13 11.19
CA ARG A 381 -28.34 -8.83 11.79
C ARG A 381 -27.90 -10.18 12.34
N PHE A 382 -27.25 -10.14 13.48
CA PHE A 382 -26.59 -11.29 14.09
C PHE A 382 -27.57 -12.46 14.29
N GLY A 383 -27.12 -13.66 13.97
CA GLY A 383 -27.86 -14.90 14.25
C GLY A 383 -29.09 -15.15 13.37
N SER A 384 -29.41 -14.25 12.42
CA SER A 384 -30.69 -14.28 11.71
C SER A 384 -30.78 -15.34 10.61
N ALA A 385 -29.70 -15.59 9.87
CA ALA A 385 -29.65 -16.59 8.82
C ALA A 385 -28.87 -17.85 9.23
N ALA A 386 -27.80 -17.68 10.02
CA ALA A 386 -27.15 -18.76 10.74
C ALA A 386 -27.20 -18.46 12.23
N THR A 387 -27.75 -19.37 13.04
CA THR A 387 -27.97 -19.17 14.49
C THR A 387 -26.70 -19.34 15.33
N SER A 388 -25.62 -19.85 14.74
CA SER A 388 -24.35 -20.12 15.42
C SER A 388 -23.14 -19.84 14.53
N LEU A 389 -22.03 -19.44 15.15
CA LEU A 389 -20.71 -19.40 14.51
C LEU A 389 -20.14 -20.82 14.34
N PRO A 390 -19.12 -21.02 13.48
CA PRO A 390 -18.49 -22.32 13.32
C PRO A 390 -17.77 -22.81 14.58
N THR A 391 -17.63 -24.13 14.67
CA THR A 391 -17.09 -24.84 15.85
C THR A 391 -15.67 -25.34 15.65
N ALA A 392 -14.99 -25.69 16.75
CA ALA A 392 -13.66 -26.28 16.71
C ALA A 392 -13.63 -27.62 15.95
N ALA A 393 -14.69 -28.43 16.07
CA ALA A 393 -14.81 -29.68 15.32
C ALA A 393 -14.86 -29.45 13.80
N GLN A 394 -15.59 -28.42 13.35
CA GLN A 394 -15.60 -28.04 11.93
C GLN A 394 -14.22 -27.56 11.48
N LEU A 395 -13.51 -26.77 12.29
CA LEU A 395 -12.13 -26.37 12.01
C LEU A 395 -11.19 -27.56 11.88
N THR A 396 -11.28 -28.55 12.78
CA THR A 396 -10.50 -29.79 12.68
C THR A 396 -10.77 -30.52 11.36
N ASN A 397 -12.03 -30.60 10.93
CA ASN A 397 -12.38 -31.22 9.64
C ASN A 397 -11.76 -30.48 8.45
N VAL A 398 -11.71 -29.15 8.49
CA VAL A 398 -11.03 -28.33 7.47
C VAL A 398 -9.51 -28.60 7.44
N LEU A 399 -8.86 -28.57 8.61
CA LEU A 399 -7.40 -28.76 8.70
C LEU A 399 -6.96 -30.18 8.36
N ASN A 400 -7.86 -31.17 8.50
CA ASN A 400 -7.59 -32.56 8.16
C ASN A 400 -7.65 -32.86 6.66
N GLN A 401 -8.14 -31.93 5.83
CA GLN A 401 -8.15 -32.12 4.37
C GLN A 401 -6.73 -32.40 3.86
N THR A 402 -6.60 -33.32 2.90
CA THR A 402 -5.31 -33.78 2.37
C THR A 402 -4.94 -33.15 1.04
N VAL A 403 -5.92 -32.54 0.35
CA VAL A 403 -5.75 -31.88 -0.95
C VAL A 403 -6.23 -30.42 -0.86
N TYR A 404 -5.68 -29.57 -1.74
CA TYR A 404 -6.08 -28.17 -1.81
C TYR A 404 -7.52 -28.00 -2.31
N ASP A 405 -7.77 -28.53 -3.50
CA ASP A 405 -9.06 -28.54 -4.20
C ASP A 405 -9.06 -29.72 -5.19
N ALA A 406 -10.21 -30.07 -5.77
CA ALA A 406 -10.32 -31.17 -6.72
C ALA A 406 -11.42 -30.95 -7.76
N SER A 407 -11.35 -31.67 -8.88
CA SER A 407 -12.45 -31.75 -9.86
C SER A 407 -13.77 -32.11 -9.15
N PRO A 408 -14.90 -31.43 -9.44
CA PRO A 408 -15.14 -30.53 -10.57
C PRO A 408 -14.76 -29.05 -10.36
N TRP A 409 -13.99 -28.71 -9.32
CA TRP A 409 -13.48 -27.36 -9.04
C TRP A 409 -14.57 -26.32 -8.74
N ASP A 410 -15.69 -26.79 -8.20
CA ASP A 410 -16.83 -25.96 -7.81
C ASP A 410 -17.28 -26.24 -6.36
N TYR A 411 -18.50 -25.85 -5.99
CA TYR A 411 -19.07 -26.06 -4.66
C TYR A 411 -19.20 -27.54 -4.24
N ARG A 412 -18.96 -28.50 -5.14
CA ARG A 412 -18.97 -29.95 -4.88
C ARG A 412 -17.57 -30.53 -4.65
N ALA A 413 -16.53 -29.73 -4.90
CA ALA A 413 -15.15 -30.21 -4.85
C ALA A 413 -14.72 -30.63 -3.45
N ALA A 414 -13.86 -31.65 -3.36
CA ALA A 414 -13.15 -31.99 -2.13
C ALA A 414 -11.95 -31.06 -1.90
N GLY A 415 -11.39 -31.08 -0.69
CA GLY A 415 -10.19 -30.32 -0.35
C GLY A 415 -10.44 -29.07 0.49
N ILE A 416 -9.36 -28.52 1.05
CA ILE A 416 -9.46 -27.41 2.01
C ILE A 416 -10.20 -26.21 1.45
N ARG A 417 -10.03 -25.86 0.16
CA ARG A 417 -10.68 -24.69 -0.44
C ARG A 417 -12.18 -24.72 -0.17
N ASN A 418 -12.87 -25.78 -0.59
CA ASN A 418 -14.33 -25.84 -0.48
C ASN A 418 -14.83 -26.13 0.96
N TRP A 419 -14.06 -26.91 1.73
CA TRP A 419 -14.36 -27.15 3.16
C TRP A 419 -14.25 -25.87 4.00
N LEU A 420 -13.27 -25.01 3.70
CA LEU A 420 -13.07 -23.73 4.39
C LEU A 420 -14.03 -22.65 3.86
N GLU A 421 -14.24 -22.58 2.55
CA GLU A 421 -15.23 -21.69 1.93
C GLU A 421 -16.64 -21.99 2.45
N GLY A 422 -16.96 -23.28 2.65
CA GLY A 422 -18.10 -23.70 3.47
C GLY A 422 -19.33 -24.17 2.69
N SER A 423 -19.15 -24.59 1.43
CA SER A 423 -20.23 -25.20 0.64
C SER A 423 -20.46 -26.68 0.96
N ILE A 424 -19.55 -27.29 1.73
CA ILE A 424 -19.60 -28.70 2.16
C ILE A 424 -19.30 -28.83 3.66
N GLY A 425 -19.63 -30.00 4.21
CA GLY A 425 -19.46 -30.33 5.63
C GLY A 425 -20.78 -30.36 6.40
N SER A 426 -20.70 -30.55 7.72
CA SER A 426 -21.88 -30.55 8.59
C SER A 426 -22.40 -29.12 8.79
N GLN A 427 -23.72 -28.94 8.67
CA GLN A 427 -24.41 -27.64 8.83
C GLN A 427 -23.99 -26.62 7.76
N THR A 428 -24.14 -26.94 6.48
CA THR A 428 -23.96 -25.96 5.40
C THR A 428 -25.03 -24.86 5.45
N PRO A 429 -24.68 -23.58 5.21
CA PRO A 429 -23.33 -23.08 5.00
C PRO A 429 -22.45 -23.22 6.25
N ALA A 430 -21.22 -23.70 6.05
CA ALA A 430 -20.23 -23.95 7.10
C ALA A 430 -19.13 -22.87 7.07
N MET A 431 -18.25 -22.87 8.07
CA MET A 431 -16.99 -22.10 8.08
C MET A 431 -17.13 -20.65 7.56
N HIS A 432 -16.47 -20.29 6.46
CA HIS A 432 -16.54 -18.94 5.87
C HIS A 432 -17.98 -18.50 5.57
N ASN A 433 -18.72 -19.27 4.76
CA ASN A 433 -20.09 -18.93 4.39
C ASN A 433 -20.99 -18.78 5.62
N ARG A 434 -20.78 -19.60 6.66
CA ARG A 434 -21.56 -19.52 7.90
C ARG A 434 -21.35 -18.20 8.65
N VAL A 435 -20.13 -17.68 8.69
CA VAL A 435 -19.84 -16.42 9.38
C VAL A 435 -20.50 -15.25 8.64
N HIS A 436 -20.45 -15.25 7.31
CA HIS A 436 -21.18 -14.31 6.47
C HIS A 436 -22.69 -14.32 6.79
N GLU A 437 -23.31 -15.51 6.87
CA GLU A 437 -24.72 -15.67 7.25
C GLU A 437 -25.03 -15.34 8.71
N TRP A 438 -24.09 -15.59 9.63
CA TRP A 438 -24.27 -15.29 11.05
C TRP A 438 -24.24 -13.78 11.29
N VAL A 439 -23.30 -13.04 10.67
CA VAL A 439 -23.24 -11.57 10.82
C VAL A 439 -24.47 -10.92 10.17
N GLY A 440 -24.89 -11.42 9.02
CA GLY A 440 -26.07 -10.92 8.34
C GLY A 440 -25.89 -9.54 7.70
N GLY A 441 -26.97 -8.98 7.16
CA GLY A 441 -26.92 -7.64 6.54
C GLY A 441 -25.99 -7.57 5.34
N ASP A 442 -25.09 -6.59 5.30
CA ASP A 442 -24.16 -6.41 4.19
C ASP A 442 -23.22 -7.60 4.02
N MET A 443 -22.91 -8.31 5.12
CA MET A 443 -22.03 -9.47 5.13
C MET A 443 -22.58 -10.69 4.36
N ARG A 444 -23.81 -10.71 3.83
CA ARG A 444 -24.35 -11.93 3.17
C ARG A 444 -24.07 -12.05 1.67
N MET A 445 -23.64 -10.97 1.01
CA MET A 445 -23.54 -10.94 -0.46
C MET A 445 -22.23 -10.28 -0.91
N GLY A 446 -22.12 -9.96 -2.20
CA GLY A 446 -20.96 -9.24 -2.74
C GLY A 446 -20.69 -7.89 -2.06
N THR A 447 -21.69 -7.32 -1.38
CA THR A 447 -21.59 -6.10 -0.57
C THR A 447 -20.81 -6.28 0.73
N SER A 448 -20.39 -7.50 1.08
CA SER A 448 -19.81 -7.82 2.39
C SER A 448 -18.62 -6.98 2.81
N PRO A 449 -17.71 -6.52 1.93
CA PRO A 449 -16.65 -5.63 2.34
C PRO A 449 -17.13 -4.26 2.81
N ASN A 450 -18.39 -3.85 2.62
CA ASN A 450 -18.91 -2.64 3.25
C ASN A 450 -18.76 -2.65 4.78
N ASP A 451 -18.86 -3.83 5.39
CA ASP A 451 -18.64 -4.03 6.81
C ASP A 451 -17.16 -4.31 7.10
N PRO A 452 -16.48 -3.51 7.95
CA PRO A 452 -15.10 -3.76 8.33
C PRO A 452 -14.82 -5.17 8.84
N VAL A 453 -15.80 -5.84 9.47
CA VAL A 453 -15.61 -7.20 10.00
C VAL A 453 -15.32 -8.23 8.90
N PHE A 454 -15.67 -7.94 7.64
CA PHE A 454 -15.28 -8.75 6.47
C PHE A 454 -13.78 -9.04 6.48
N TRP A 455 -12.96 -8.02 6.71
CA TRP A 455 -11.51 -8.14 6.63
C TRP A 455 -10.93 -8.94 7.81
N PHE A 456 -11.52 -8.82 8.99
CA PHE A 456 -11.15 -9.63 10.17
C PHE A 456 -11.53 -11.10 9.97
N HIS A 457 -12.70 -11.32 9.37
CA HIS A 457 -13.18 -12.64 9.01
C HIS A 457 -12.26 -13.32 7.99
N HIS A 458 -11.95 -12.63 6.90
CA HIS A 458 -11.08 -13.13 5.83
C HIS A 458 -9.62 -13.27 6.26
N ALA A 459 -9.12 -12.44 7.18
CA ALA A 459 -7.82 -12.66 7.81
C ALA A 459 -7.79 -13.96 8.62
N ASN A 460 -8.92 -14.37 9.23
CA ASN A 460 -8.99 -15.67 9.90
C ASN A 460 -9.10 -16.85 8.91
N VAL A 461 -9.83 -16.68 7.81
CA VAL A 461 -9.85 -17.65 6.71
C VAL A 461 -8.43 -17.87 6.17
N ASP A 462 -7.71 -16.78 5.93
CA ASP A 462 -6.34 -16.82 5.45
C ASP A 462 -5.37 -17.46 6.47
N ARG A 463 -5.57 -17.19 7.77
CA ARG A 463 -4.85 -17.84 8.88
C ARG A 463 -5.05 -19.35 8.89
N ILE A 464 -6.28 -19.82 8.67
CA ILE A 464 -6.60 -21.25 8.61
C ILE A 464 -5.91 -21.91 7.40
N TRP A 465 -5.92 -21.25 6.25
CA TRP A 465 -5.19 -21.73 5.09
C TRP A 465 -3.67 -21.78 5.35
N ALA A 466 -3.10 -20.74 5.96
CA ALA A 466 -1.69 -20.73 6.36
C ALA A 466 -1.35 -21.90 7.31
N GLY A 467 -2.20 -22.17 8.31
CA GLY A 467 -2.04 -23.31 9.22
C GLY A 467 -2.06 -24.66 8.49
N TRP A 468 -2.92 -24.81 7.49
CA TRP A 468 -2.93 -26.01 6.65
C TRP A 468 -1.68 -26.12 5.75
N GLN A 469 -1.22 -25.02 5.16
CA GLN A 469 0.01 -24.97 4.36
C GLN A 469 1.24 -25.38 5.19
N THR A 470 1.30 -25.01 6.48
CA THR A 470 2.35 -25.47 7.40
C THR A 470 2.30 -26.99 7.63
N ARG A 471 1.12 -27.61 7.61
CA ARG A 471 0.94 -29.07 7.81
C ARG A 471 1.16 -29.89 6.54
N ARG A 472 0.86 -29.32 5.37
CA ARG A 472 0.79 -30.05 4.08
C ARG A 472 1.81 -29.59 3.03
N GLY A 473 2.41 -28.41 3.19
CA GLY A 473 3.33 -27.79 2.24
C GLY A 473 2.67 -26.71 1.37
N VAL A 474 3.45 -25.71 0.96
CA VAL A 474 2.99 -24.54 0.18
C VAL A 474 2.82 -24.80 -1.32
N SER A 475 3.36 -25.90 -1.86
CA SER A 475 3.29 -26.30 -3.27
C SER A 475 2.07 -27.15 -3.63
N THR A 476 1.12 -27.29 -2.70
CA THR A 476 -0.04 -28.21 -2.82
C THR A 476 -1.25 -27.62 -3.54
N TYR A 477 -1.17 -26.36 -4.00
CA TYR A 477 -2.24 -25.71 -4.73
C TYR A 477 -2.60 -26.49 -6.01
N ALA A 478 -3.91 -26.68 -6.23
CA ALA A 478 -4.44 -27.34 -7.41
C ALA A 478 -5.66 -26.57 -7.93
N GLY A 479 -5.69 -26.31 -9.23
CA GLY A 479 -6.80 -25.63 -9.90
C GLY A 479 -6.95 -26.10 -11.35
N PRO A 480 -8.12 -25.88 -11.98
CA PRO A 480 -8.34 -26.20 -13.38
C PRO A 480 -7.53 -25.28 -14.30
N ALA A 481 -7.47 -25.59 -15.59
CA ALA A 481 -6.90 -24.71 -16.60
C ALA A 481 -7.54 -23.31 -16.54
N GLY A 482 -6.71 -22.25 -16.57
CA GLY A 482 -7.15 -20.86 -16.39
C GLY A 482 -7.23 -20.42 -14.92
N GLN A 483 -6.95 -21.33 -13.97
CA GLN A 483 -6.88 -21.07 -12.52
C GLN A 483 -5.70 -21.81 -11.87
N GLY A 484 -4.73 -22.28 -12.67
CA GLY A 484 -3.51 -22.90 -12.20
C GLY A 484 -2.63 -21.93 -11.41
N ALA A 485 -1.59 -22.45 -10.77
CA ALA A 485 -0.74 -21.66 -9.88
C ALA A 485 -0.11 -20.41 -10.53
N ASN A 486 0.12 -20.46 -11.85
CA ASN A 486 0.72 -19.38 -12.63
C ASN A 486 -0.28 -18.66 -13.54
N ASP A 487 -1.56 -19.03 -13.50
CA ASP A 487 -2.59 -18.35 -14.28
C ASP A 487 -2.98 -17.04 -13.55
N PRO A 488 -3.22 -15.94 -14.28
CA PRO A 488 -3.59 -14.67 -13.65
C PRO A 488 -4.99 -14.77 -13.02
N MET A 489 -5.10 -14.35 -11.76
CA MET A 489 -6.38 -14.24 -11.08
C MET A 489 -7.16 -13.04 -11.63
N PRO A 490 -8.46 -13.18 -11.95
CA PRO A 490 -9.27 -12.09 -12.46
C PRO A 490 -9.25 -10.87 -11.55
N LEU A 491 -9.28 -9.66 -12.14
CA LEU A 491 -9.42 -8.39 -11.43
C LEU A 491 -8.25 -8.03 -10.47
N THR A 492 -7.10 -8.70 -10.61
CA THR A 492 -5.92 -8.45 -9.75
C THR A 492 -4.76 -7.72 -10.45
N GLY A 493 -4.93 -7.35 -11.72
CA GLY A 493 -3.83 -6.78 -12.52
C GLY A 493 -2.77 -7.80 -12.94
N GLY A 494 -3.13 -9.09 -13.00
CA GLY A 494 -2.25 -10.17 -13.46
C GLY A 494 -1.52 -10.94 -12.37
N VAL A 495 -1.91 -10.76 -11.09
CA VAL A 495 -1.34 -11.52 -9.98
C VAL A 495 -1.77 -12.97 -10.04
N THR A 496 -0.85 -13.89 -9.77
CA THR A 496 -1.09 -15.34 -9.83
C THR A 496 -1.24 -15.94 -8.43
N PRO A 497 -1.89 -17.11 -8.29
CA PRO A 497 -1.97 -17.82 -7.01
C PRO A 497 -0.58 -18.08 -6.38
N ALA A 498 0.42 -18.43 -7.19
CA ALA A 498 1.77 -18.73 -6.72
C ALA A 498 2.41 -17.58 -5.94
N GLN A 499 2.13 -16.33 -6.31
CA GLN A 499 2.63 -15.16 -5.60
C GLN A 499 2.03 -15.01 -4.19
N MET A 500 0.93 -15.71 -3.91
CA MET A 500 0.24 -15.71 -2.62
C MET A 500 0.59 -16.92 -1.74
N PHE A 501 1.41 -17.86 -2.22
CA PHE A 501 1.84 -19.01 -1.43
C PHE A 501 2.77 -18.67 -0.25
N PRO A 502 3.68 -17.68 -0.34
CA PRO A 502 4.48 -17.27 0.80
C PRO A 502 3.59 -16.91 1.99
N LEU A 503 3.86 -17.55 3.13
CA LEU A 503 3.04 -17.45 4.33
C LEU A 503 3.10 -16.03 4.91
N PRO A 504 1.94 -15.39 5.15
CA PRO A 504 1.88 -14.18 5.97
C PRO A 504 2.29 -14.49 7.41
N ALA A 505 2.80 -13.48 8.11
CA ALA A 505 3.11 -13.60 9.52
C ALA A 505 1.83 -13.57 10.36
N TYR A 506 1.61 -14.60 11.17
CA TYR A 506 0.55 -14.68 12.17
C TYR A 506 1.17 -14.88 13.56
N ASP A 507 0.57 -14.31 14.59
CA ASP A 507 0.97 -14.56 15.99
C ASP A 507 0.68 -16.00 16.42
N GLN A 508 -0.38 -16.59 15.86
CA GLN A 508 -0.80 -17.96 16.15
C GLN A 508 -1.47 -18.59 14.93
N LEU A 509 -1.05 -19.81 14.59
CA LEU A 509 -1.75 -20.67 13.63
C LEU A 509 -2.67 -21.65 14.38
N PRO A 510 -3.79 -22.09 13.77
CA PRO A 510 -4.74 -23.02 14.36
C PRO A 510 -4.27 -24.49 14.35
#